data_AF-A0ABD4Q5Q9-F1
#
_entry.id   AF-A0ABD4Q5Q9-F1
#
_cell.length_a   1.000
_cell.length_b   1.000
_cell.length_c   1.000
_cell.angle_alpha   90.00
_cell.angle_beta   90.00
_cell.angle_gamma   90.00
#
_symmetry.space_group_name_H-M   'P 1'
#
loop_
_entity.id
_entity.type
_entity.pdbx_description
1 polymer ?
#
loop_
_entity_poly.entity_id
_entity_poly.type
_entity_poly.pdbx_seq_one_letter_code
_entity_poly.pdbx_strand_id
1 'polypeptide(L)' 'MKLSFHGQSTIYFEGNGKKVIVDPFISGNDKCDLDEQTLEVDYIILTHG' A
#
# COMPACT_ATOMS: atom_id res chain seq x y z
N MET A 1 -8.82 -5.07 -12.92
CA MET A 1 -7.86 -4.14 -12.27
C MET A 1 -8.34 -3.95 -10.85
N LYS A 2 -7.49 -4.21 -9.86
CA LYS A 2 -7.78 -3.98 -8.44
C LYS A 2 -6.95 -2.79 -7.99
N LEU A 3 -7.60 -1.76 -7.47
CA LEU A 3 -7.00 -0.52 -6.98
C LEU A 3 -7.77 -0.11 -5.73
N SER A 4 -7.06 0.15 -4.64
CA SER A 4 -7.64 0.52 -3.35
C SER A 4 -6.82 1.63 -2.68
N PHE A 5 -7.50 2.40 -1.83
CA PHE A 5 -6.94 3.51 -1.06
C PHE A 5 -6.96 3.16 0.43
N HIS A 6 -5.85 3.40 1.13
CA HIS A 6 -5.61 2.95 2.50
C HIS A 6 -5.16 4.09 3.43
N GLY A 7 -5.68 5.30 3.19
CA GLY A 7 -5.37 6.49 3.98
C GLY A 7 -4.13 7.25 3.51
N GLN A 8 -4.07 8.55 3.84
CA GLN A 8 -3.02 9.48 3.40
C GLN A 8 -2.78 9.43 1.87
N SER A 9 -1.63 8.93 1.43
CA SER A 9 -1.24 8.73 0.04
C SER A 9 -1.04 7.25 -0.28
N THR A 10 -1.41 6.37 0.65
CA THR A 10 -1.25 4.92 0.53
C THR A 10 -2.25 4.39 -0.48
N ILE A 11 -1.75 3.91 -1.62
CA ILE A 11 -2.55 3.18 -2.61
C ILE A 11 -1.98 1.79 -2.83
N TYR A 12 -2.86 0.82 -3.04
CA TYR A 12 -2.51 -0.55 -3.37
C TYR A 12 -3.16 -0.93 -4.70
N PHE A 13 -2.43 -1.64 -5.55
CA PHE A 13 -2.99 -2.18 -6.77
C PHE A 13 -2.35 -3.49 -7.22
N GLU A 14 -3.09 -4.23 -8.05
CA GLU A 14 -2.63 -5.48 -8.66
C GLU A 14 -2.64 -5.38 -10.18
N GLY A 15 -1.54 -5.79 -10.79
CA GLY A 15 -1.36 -5.83 -12.24
C GLY A 15 -0.41 -6.95 -12.66
N ASN A 16 -0.73 -7.68 -13.72
CA ASN A 16 0.09 -8.79 -14.25
C ASN A 16 0.52 -9.83 -13.18
N GLY A 17 -0.36 -10.10 -12.22
CA GLY A 17 -0.08 -11.03 -11.11
C GLY A 17 0.90 -10.49 -10.05
N LYS A 18 1.17 -9.18 -10.03
CA LYS A 18 2.02 -8.50 -9.05
C LYS A 18 1.23 -7.54 -8.18
N LYS A 19 1.57 -7.51 -6.89
CA LYS A 19 0.98 -6.67 -5.84
C LYS A 19 1.90 -5.48 -5.58
N VAL A 20 1.39 -4.26 -5.70
CA VAL A 20 2.16 -3.02 -5.55
C VAL A 20 1.51 -2.13 -4.51
N ILE A 21 2.32 -1.55 -3.62
CA ILE A 21 1.90 -0.47 -2.71
C ILE A 21 2.73 0.78 -2.96
N VAL A 22 2.09 1.94 -2.86
CA VAL A 22 2.72 3.26 -2.97
C VAL A 22 2.58 3.97 -1.64
N ASP A 23 3.64 4.64 -1.18
CA ASP A 23 3.72 5.42 0.06
C ASP A 23 3.10 4.71 1.28
N PRO A 24 3.66 3.56 1.73
CA PRO A 24 3.04 2.70 2.74
C PRO A 24 3.14 3.28 4.16
N PHE A 25 2.44 4.39 4.44
CA PHE A 25 2.29 4.93 5.78
C PHE A 25 1.19 4.16 6.52
N ILE A 26 1.57 3.00 7.07
CA ILE A 26 0.70 2.02 7.73
C ILE A 26 0.71 2.24 9.25
N SER A 27 1.79 1.88 9.94
CA SER A 27 1.92 2.07 11.39
C SER A 27 1.94 3.57 11.74
N GLY A 28 1.11 3.98 12.72
CA GLY A 28 0.95 5.38 13.11
C GLY A 28 -0.04 6.18 12.25
N ASN A 29 -0.70 5.53 11.28
CA ASN A 29 -1.81 6.10 10.52
C ASN A 29 -3.14 5.47 10.95
N ASP A 30 -3.88 6.15 11.83
CA ASP A 30 -5.17 5.66 12.36
C ASP A 30 -6.27 5.48 11.30
N LYS A 31 -6.05 5.98 10.07
CA LYS A 31 -6.97 5.81 8.93
C LYS A 31 -6.52 4.73 7.96
N CYS A 32 -5.40 4.07 8.21
CA CYS A 32 -4.97 2.91 7.44
C CYS A 32 -5.67 1.66 7.95
N ASP A 33 -6.19 0.87 7.01
CA ASP A 33 -6.86 -0.41 7.25
C ASP A 33 -5.94 -1.61 6.99
N LEU A 34 -4.67 -1.37 6.67
CA LEU A 34 -3.67 -2.40 6.42
C LEU A 34 -2.88 -2.73 7.69
N ASP A 35 -2.29 -3.92 7.73
CA ASP A 35 -1.38 -4.40 8.76
C ASP A 35 -0.05 -4.79 8.11
N GLU A 36 1.04 -4.11 8.49
CA GLU A 36 2.36 -4.34 7.91
C GLU A 36 2.92 -5.75 8.17
N GLN A 37 2.42 -6.47 9.17
CA GLN A 37 2.89 -7.82 9.50
C GLN A 37 2.28 -8.89 8.57
N THR A 38 1.14 -8.60 7.95
CA THR A 38 0.40 -9.54 7.11
C THR A 38 0.29 -9.12 5.65
N LEU A 39 0.63 -7.86 5.35
CA LEU A 39 0.57 -7.32 4.00
C LEU A 39 1.65 -7.93 3.09
N GLU A 40 1.21 -8.69 2.10
CA GLU A 40 2.06 -9.20 1.02
C GLU A 40 2.12 -8.22 -0.15
N VAL A 41 3.32 -7.76 -0.50
CA VAL A 41 3.59 -6.93 -1.67
C VAL A 41 4.83 -7.41 -2.41
N ASP A 42 4.82 -7.32 -3.74
CA ASP A 42 5.99 -7.56 -4.58
C ASP A 42 6.86 -6.30 -4.70
N TYR A 43 6.24 -5.11 -4.67
CA TYR A 43 6.92 -3.83 -4.89
C TYR A 43 6.39 -2.74 -3.97
N ILE A 44 7.30 -1.87 -3.52
CA ILE A 44 7.02 -0.62 -2.81
C ILE A 44 7.52 0.54 -3.67
N ILE A 45 6.68 1.54 -3.88
CA ILE A 45 7.05 2.79 -4.57
C ILE A 45 6.93 3.93 -3.56
N LEU A 46 7.99 4.72 -3.43
CA LEU A 46 7.99 5.94 -2.63
C LEU A 46 7.95 7.14 -3.57
N THR A 47 6.99 8.03 -3.38
CA THR A 47 6.90 9.28 -4.13
C THR A 47 7.97 10.28 -3.67
N HIS A 48 8.32 10.23 -2.37
CA HIS A 48 9.37 11.00 -1.70
C HIS A 48 9.75 10.31 -0.38
N GLY A 49 10.64 10.92 0.42
CA GLY A 49 11.06 10.44 1.74
C GLY A 49 11.04 11.53 2.78
#